data_AF-A0A4Q6IR62-F1
#
_entry.id   AF-A0A4Q6IR62-F1
#
_cell.length_a   1.000
_cell.length_b   1.000
_cell.length_c   1.000
_cell.angle_alpha   90.00
_cell.angle_beta   90.00
_cell.angle_gamma   90.00
#
_symmetry.space_group_name_H-M   'P 1'
#
loop_
_entity.id
_entity.type
_entity.pdbx_description
1 polymer ?
#
loop_
_entity_poly.entity_id
_entity_poly.type
_entity_poly.pdbx_seq_one_letter_code
_entity_poly.pdbx_strand_id
1 'polypeptide(L)'
;MSRAEQPSRRTLLAAAVAAAVVGSAGPAVAVAGTRPDNPGPQPDTSAAGPARTAARSVDNRAWTTYTDWRGGTAQGTRAVAGARPGVVIAAPAGTVDYRDPHTGKTSTWEYATWTSPVHRLAVPSTEAIASWNAHTPAGTWIQVELRGTYSDGTDTPWYVMGRWAAGDQDIRRTSVDDQTDGRSTVWTDTFAVDDPATGLRLISYRLRLTLYRKPGTKLTPTVWRLGAMGSDVPDRFTVPASTPGPAEELIVPRYSQEIHKGQYPEYDNGGEAWCSPTSSQMIIEYWGGRLSEEQLAWVDPSYADPQVCHAARYTYDYQYAGCGNWPFNAAYAATFKGLQGVVTRLGSLTDLETLIAAGIPAITSQSFLASELTGAGYGTSGHLMTVIGFTADGDVIANDPASPSNEAVRRVYRRREWENIWLRTKRYNASGKVVSGTGGVCYLYFPARPTPRQRMALATVGVR
;
A
#
# COMPACT_ATOMS: atom_id res chain seq x y z
N MET A 1 19.14 -32.71 10.85
CA MET A 1 19.62 -31.42 11.39
C MET A 1 18.79 -30.32 10.77
N SER A 2 17.90 -29.74 11.56
CA SER A 2 16.88 -28.77 11.14
C SER A 2 17.55 -27.47 10.71
N ARG A 3 17.42 -27.10 9.43
CA ARG A 3 17.83 -25.79 8.92
C ARG A 3 16.82 -24.78 9.44
N ALA A 4 17.30 -23.86 10.27
CA ALA A 4 16.52 -22.71 10.73
C ALA A 4 16.06 -21.88 9.51
N GLU A 5 14.76 -21.92 9.23
CA GLU A 5 14.09 -21.08 8.25
C GLU A 5 14.22 -19.60 8.67
N GLN A 6 14.87 -18.80 7.84
CA GLN A 6 14.84 -17.33 7.95
C GLN A 6 13.60 -16.83 7.21
N PRO A 7 12.64 -16.16 7.86
CA PRO A 7 11.45 -15.66 7.18
C PRO A 7 11.76 -14.40 6.36
N SER A 8 11.35 -14.40 5.09
CA SER A 8 11.23 -13.22 4.23
C SER A 8 10.17 -12.25 4.76
N ARG A 9 10.09 -11.04 4.17
CA ARG A 9 9.42 -9.85 4.72
C ARG A 9 7.89 -10.05 4.81
N ARG A 10 7.45 -10.67 5.91
CA ARG A 10 6.06 -10.95 6.27
C ARG A 10 5.19 -9.68 6.20
N THR A 11 4.01 -9.82 5.60
CA THR A 11 2.87 -8.92 5.67
C THR A 11 2.77 -8.30 7.06
N LEU A 12 3.22 -7.05 7.21
CA LEU A 12 2.95 -6.27 8.41
C LEU A 12 1.53 -5.76 8.30
N LEU A 13 0.57 -6.65 8.53
CA LEU A 13 -0.70 -6.37 9.18
C LEU A 13 -1.19 -7.74 9.68
N ALA A 14 -1.02 -7.95 10.97
CA ALA A 14 -1.88 -8.82 11.75
C ALA A 14 -2.11 -8.00 13.01
N ALA A 15 -3.30 -7.43 13.14
CA ALA A 15 -3.72 -6.71 14.32
C ALA A 15 -3.81 -7.73 15.46
N ALA A 16 -2.79 -7.77 16.31
CA ALA A 16 -2.84 -8.50 17.57
C ALA A 16 -3.17 -7.50 18.67
N VAL A 17 -4.41 -7.56 19.16
CA VAL A 17 -4.87 -6.88 20.37
C VAL A 17 -4.05 -7.39 21.56
N ALA A 18 -3.36 -6.49 22.27
CA ALA A 18 -2.77 -6.80 23.57
C ALA A 18 -3.43 -5.93 24.64
N ALA A 19 -4.24 -6.55 25.49
CA ALA A 19 -4.75 -5.97 26.72
C ALA A 19 -3.59 -5.81 27.73
N ALA A 20 -3.38 -4.60 28.26
CA ALA A 20 -2.42 -4.35 29.32
C ALA A 20 -3.07 -4.58 30.69
N VAL A 21 -2.46 -5.44 31.52
CA VAL A 21 -2.73 -5.54 32.96
C VAL A 21 -1.56 -4.92 33.72
N VAL A 22 -1.89 -4.04 34.66
CA VAL A 22 -1.00 -3.23 35.51
C VAL A 22 -0.33 -4.08 36.60
N GLY A 23 0.93 -3.79 36.94
CA GLY A 23 1.59 -4.38 38.12
C GLY A 23 3.00 -3.84 38.45
N SER A 24 3.04 -2.72 39.17
CA SER A 24 4.00 -2.29 40.23
C SER A 24 5.53 -2.53 40.16
N ALA A 25 6.26 -1.41 40.09
CA ALA A 25 7.43 -0.92 40.85
C ALA A 25 8.45 -1.85 41.59
N GLY A 26 9.75 -1.55 41.40
CA GLY A 26 10.87 -1.91 42.30
C GLY A 26 12.27 -1.55 41.71
N PRO A 27 13.30 -1.18 42.50
CA PRO A 27 14.16 -0.03 42.19
C PRO A 27 15.54 -0.28 41.52
N ALA A 28 16.18 0.85 41.19
CA ALA A 28 17.44 1.07 40.49
C ALA A 28 18.73 0.62 41.22
N VAL A 29 19.82 0.44 40.44
CA VAL A 29 21.20 0.63 40.89
C VAL A 29 22.04 1.26 39.77
N ALA A 30 22.76 2.33 40.10
CA ALA A 30 23.76 2.99 39.28
C ALA A 30 25.16 2.45 39.57
N VAL A 31 26.04 2.39 38.57
CA VAL A 31 27.50 2.40 38.77
C VAL A 31 28.15 3.25 37.67
N ALA A 32 29.04 4.14 38.11
CA ALA A 32 29.79 5.11 37.32
C ALA A 32 31.23 4.66 37.02
N GLY A 33 31.87 5.34 36.07
CA GLY A 33 33.32 5.40 35.84
C GLY A 33 33.76 4.71 34.54
N THR A 34 34.65 5.23 33.69
CA THR A 34 35.53 6.42 33.70
C THR A 34 36.07 6.60 32.27
N ARG A 35 36.32 7.85 31.86
CA ARG A 35 36.94 8.27 30.59
C ARG A 35 38.47 8.13 30.66
N PRO A 36 39.17 8.05 29.52
CA PRO A 36 40.12 9.13 29.22
C PRO A 36 40.17 9.56 27.73
N ASP A 37 40.30 10.88 27.58
CA ASP A 37 41.15 11.68 26.68
C ASP A 37 41.02 11.63 25.14
N ASN A 38 40.60 12.80 24.64
CA ASN A 38 40.72 13.30 23.27
C ASN A 38 42.16 13.72 22.93
N PRO A 39 42.51 13.66 21.63
CA PRO A 39 43.21 14.76 20.96
C PRO A 39 42.30 15.41 19.90
N GLY A 40 42.40 16.74 19.76
CA GLY A 40 41.57 17.57 18.89
C GLY A 40 41.81 17.40 17.38
N PRO A 41 40.94 18.02 16.55
CA PRO A 41 40.84 17.71 15.12
C PRO A 41 41.80 18.53 14.25
N GLN A 42 42.40 17.87 13.26
CA GLN A 42 43.14 18.50 12.17
C GLN A 42 42.28 18.47 10.90
N PRO A 43 42.20 19.57 10.11
CA PRO A 43 41.24 19.67 9.01
C PRO A 43 41.76 19.00 7.73
N ASP A 44 41.22 17.83 7.40
CA ASP A 44 41.40 17.24 6.07
C ASP A 44 40.38 17.85 5.11
N THR A 45 40.86 18.85 4.37
CA THR A 45 40.23 19.38 3.16
C THR A 45 40.24 18.30 2.06
N SER A 46 39.27 17.40 2.08
CA SER A 46 38.90 16.63 0.88
C SER A 46 37.65 17.26 0.28
N ALA A 47 37.84 17.81 -0.92
CA ALA A 47 36.81 18.50 -1.68
C ALA A 47 35.56 17.61 -1.82
N ALA A 48 34.42 18.15 -1.38
CA ALA A 48 33.11 17.56 -1.62
C ALA A 48 32.91 17.39 -3.13
N GLY A 49 33.07 16.16 -3.62
CA GLY A 49 32.55 15.78 -4.92
C GLY A 49 31.04 15.99 -4.95
N PRO A 50 30.44 16.25 -6.13
CA PRO A 50 29.01 16.45 -6.24
C PRO A 50 28.28 15.25 -5.62
N ALA A 51 27.38 15.51 -4.67
CA ALA A 51 26.54 14.51 -4.03
C ALA A 51 25.91 13.65 -5.13
N ARG A 52 26.37 12.40 -5.27
CA ARG A 52 25.69 11.42 -6.11
C ARG A 52 24.26 11.36 -5.60
N THR A 53 23.31 11.76 -6.43
CA THR A 53 21.88 11.51 -6.20
C THR A 53 21.77 10.05 -5.81
N ALA A 54 21.30 9.78 -4.58
CA ALA A 54 21.17 8.40 -4.11
C ALA A 54 20.37 7.62 -5.16
N ALA A 55 20.91 6.47 -5.59
CA ALA A 55 20.23 5.65 -6.59
C ALA A 55 18.83 5.29 -6.07
N ARG A 56 17.80 5.50 -6.89
CA ARG A 56 16.43 5.15 -6.53
C ARG A 56 16.35 3.66 -6.22
N SER A 57 15.73 3.30 -5.11
CA SER A 57 15.49 1.91 -4.69
C SER A 57 14.13 1.37 -5.14
N VAL A 58 13.41 2.13 -5.96
CA VAL A 58 12.04 1.85 -6.38
C VAL A 58 11.90 2.19 -7.86
N ASP A 59 11.22 1.33 -8.60
CA ASP A 59 10.75 1.58 -9.95
C ASP A 59 9.24 1.34 -10.01
N ASN A 60 8.49 2.31 -10.54
CA ASN A 60 7.04 2.23 -10.64
C ASN A 60 6.61 2.45 -12.09
N ARG A 61 6.00 1.42 -12.67
CA ARG A 61 5.47 1.46 -14.04
C ARG A 61 3.99 1.10 -14.02
N ALA A 62 3.19 1.97 -14.64
CA ALA A 62 1.77 1.73 -14.87
C ALA A 62 1.38 2.08 -16.31
N TRP A 63 0.52 1.27 -16.92
CA TRP A 63 -0.16 1.51 -18.19
C TRP A 63 -1.44 2.28 -17.91
N THR A 64 -1.57 3.48 -18.50
CA THR A 64 -2.68 4.41 -18.21
C THR A 64 -3.21 5.14 -19.45
N THR A 65 -2.41 5.25 -20.49
CA THR A 65 -2.77 5.98 -21.72
C THR A 65 -3.37 5.05 -22.79
N TYR A 66 -4.05 5.63 -23.78
CA TYR A 66 -4.55 4.85 -24.91
C TYR A 66 -3.41 4.12 -25.65
N THR A 67 -2.27 4.77 -25.81
CA THR A 67 -1.07 4.17 -26.43
C THR A 67 -0.51 3.03 -25.59
N ASP A 68 -0.49 3.17 -24.25
CA ASP A 68 -0.11 2.08 -23.35
C ASP A 68 -0.99 0.85 -23.56
N TRP A 69 -2.32 1.03 -23.58
CA TRP A 69 -3.27 -0.06 -23.78
C TRP A 69 -3.15 -0.70 -25.16
N ARG A 70 -2.89 0.09 -26.20
CA ARG A 70 -2.64 -0.40 -27.57
C ARG A 70 -1.32 -1.15 -27.72
N GLY A 71 -0.34 -0.90 -26.84
CA GLY A 71 0.94 -1.57 -26.85
C GLY A 71 0.91 -3.00 -26.30
N GLY A 72 -0.10 -3.37 -25.52
CA GLY A 72 -0.26 -4.73 -25.02
C GLY A 72 -0.92 -5.69 -26.00
N THR A 73 -0.77 -6.98 -25.73
CA THR A 73 -1.39 -8.05 -26.51
C THR A 73 -2.82 -8.27 -26.03
N ALA A 74 -3.78 -8.02 -26.91
CA ALA A 74 -5.21 -8.17 -26.65
C ALA A 74 -5.74 -9.54 -27.13
N GLN A 75 -6.49 -10.23 -26.28
CA GLN A 75 -7.31 -11.39 -26.63
C GLN A 75 -8.74 -11.11 -26.19
N GLY A 76 -9.57 -10.65 -27.12
CA GLY A 76 -10.96 -10.26 -26.82
C GLY A 76 -11.12 -8.90 -26.13
N THR A 77 -10.03 -8.23 -25.73
CA THR A 77 -10.05 -6.88 -25.15
C THR A 77 -9.89 -5.80 -26.22
N ARG A 78 -10.31 -4.57 -25.90
CA ARG A 78 -9.99 -3.38 -26.70
C ARG A 78 -9.63 -2.20 -25.81
N ALA A 79 -8.70 -1.37 -26.28
CA ALA A 79 -8.44 -0.06 -25.70
C ALA A 79 -9.59 0.90 -26.00
N VAL A 80 -9.96 1.72 -25.02
CA VAL A 80 -10.95 2.79 -25.12
C VAL A 80 -10.22 4.11 -24.94
N ALA A 81 -10.35 5.01 -25.91
CA ALA A 81 -9.81 6.36 -25.82
C ALA A 81 -10.73 7.29 -25.00
N GLY A 82 -10.28 8.51 -24.75
CA GLY A 82 -11.06 9.54 -24.06
C GLY A 82 -10.30 10.19 -22.92
N ALA A 83 -11.01 10.93 -22.07
CA ALA A 83 -10.42 11.67 -20.96
C ALA A 83 -9.77 10.77 -19.88
N ARG A 84 -10.21 9.52 -19.78
CA ARG A 84 -9.61 8.48 -18.93
C ARG A 84 -9.54 7.18 -19.74
N PRO A 85 -8.46 6.98 -20.52
CA PRO A 85 -8.31 5.77 -21.32
C PRO A 85 -8.33 4.52 -20.46
N GLY A 86 -8.81 3.42 -21.04
CA GLY A 86 -8.87 2.14 -20.33
C GLY A 86 -8.97 0.96 -21.28
N VAL A 87 -9.04 -0.23 -20.70
CA VAL A 87 -9.26 -1.48 -21.42
C VAL A 87 -10.58 -2.12 -20.98
N VAL A 88 -11.32 -2.65 -21.96
CA VAL A 88 -12.65 -3.27 -21.80
C VAL A 88 -12.73 -4.57 -22.61
N ILE A 89 -13.77 -5.37 -22.35
CA ILE A 89 -14.13 -6.52 -23.18
C ILE A 89 -14.73 -6.01 -24.50
N ALA A 90 -14.15 -6.43 -25.62
CA ALA A 90 -14.69 -6.23 -26.96
C ALA A 90 -15.56 -7.43 -27.38
N ALA A 91 -14.98 -8.62 -27.28
CA ALA A 91 -15.63 -9.91 -27.47
C ALA A 91 -15.00 -10.92 -26.50
N PRO A 92 -15.77 -11.85 -25.92
CA PRO A 92 -15.19 -12.84 -25.02
C PRO A 92 -14.21 -13.73 -25.78
N ALA A 93 -13.03 -13.96 -25.21
CA ALA A 93 -12.07 -14.94 -25.71
C ALA A 93 -12.53 -16.38 -25.40
N GLY A 94 -13.38 -16.55 -24.38
CA GLY A 94 -14.01 -17.81 -24.03
C GLY A 94 -14.84 -17.69 -22.77
N THR A 95 -15.24 -18.84 -22.23
CA THR A 95 -15.92 -18.96 -20.95
C THR A 95 -15.08 -19.77 -19.96
N VAL A 96 -15.24 -19.50 -18.67
CA VAL A 96 -14.63 -20.28 -17.60
C VAL A 96 -15.58 -20.37 -16.41
N ASP A 97 -15.59 -21.53 -15.75
CA ASP A 97 -16.26 -21.68 -14.46
C ASP A 97 -15.32 -21.24 -13.34
N TYR A 98 -15.78 -20.30 -12.52
CA TYR A 98 -15.09 -19.88 -11.31
C TYR A 98 -15.87 -20.35 -10.11
N ARG A 99 -15.24 -21.20 -9.29
CA ARG A 99 -15.70 -21.54 -7.95
C ARG A 99 -15.06 -20.59 -6.96
N ASP A 100 -15.86 -19.68 -6.42
CA ASP A 100 -15.43 -18.74 -5.39
C ASP A 100 -15.05 -19.54 -4.12
N PRO A 101 -13.79 -19.44 -3.63
CA PRO A 101 -13.31 -20.27 -2.53
C PRO A 101 -13.98 -19.93 -1.19
N HIS A 102 -14.54 -18.74 -1.05
CA HIS A 102 -15.08 -18.20 0.20
C HIS A 102 -16.59 -18.42 0.32
N THR A 103 -17.30 -18.51 -0.80
CA THR A 103 -18.74 -18.83 -0.82
C THR A 103 -19.05 -20.25 -1.26
N GLY A 104 -18.09 -20.93 -1.90
CA GLY A 104 -18.28 -22.24 -2.52
C GLY A 104 -19.14 -22.24 -3.79
N LYS A 105 -19.68 -21.07 -4.19
CA LYS A 105 -20.54 -20.92 -5.36
C LYS A 105 -19.73 -20.99 -6.64
N THR A 106 -20.16 -21.83 -7.56
CA THR A 106 -19.64 -21.87 -8.93
C THR A 106 -20.49 -20.98 -9.83
N SER A 107 -19.85 -20.20 -10.71
CA SER A 107 -20.52 -19.43 -11.74
C SER A 107 -19.68 -19.40 -13.01
N THR A 108 -20.35 -19.51 -14.16
CA THR A 108 -19.71 -19.34 -15.46
C THR A 108 -19.53 -17.86 -15.78
N TRP A 109 -18.37 -17.53 -16.36
CA TRP A 109 -18.00 -16.18 -16.75
C TRP A 109 -17.45 -16.17 -18.17
N GLU A 110 -17.86 -15.20 -18.97
CA GLU A 110 -17.13 -14.82 -20.17
C GLU A 110 -15.88 -14.05 -19.76
N TYR A 111 -14.75 -14.30 -20.43
CA TYR A 111 -13.51 -13.59 -20.14
C TYR A 111 -12.85 -13.03 -21.39
N ALA A 112 -12.04 -11.99 -21.21
CA ALA A 112 -11.10 -11.49 -22.20
C ALA A 112 -9.80 -11.05 -21.50
N THR A 113 -8.68 -11.13 -22.20
CA THR A 113 -7.36 -10.93 -21.61
C THR A 113 -6.62 -9.80 -22.30
N TRP A 114 -5.87 -9.03 -21.51
CA TRP A 114 -4.86 -8.09 -21.98
C TRP A 114 -3.53 -8.39 -21.28
N THR A 115 -2.44 -8.52 -22.04
CA THR A 115 -1.10 -8.77 -21.49
C THR A 115 -0.18 -7.62 -21.84
N SER A 116 0.52 -7.09 -20.83
CA SER A 116 1.43 -5.98 -21.02
C SER A 116 2.65 -6.35 -21.87
N PRO A 117 3.29 -5.37 -22.54
CA PRO A 117 4.69 -5.49 -22.92
C PRO A 117 5.56 -5.84 -21.70
N VAL A 118 6.76 -6.36 -21.96
CA VAL A 118 7.77 -6.51 -20.90
C VAL A 118 8.15 -5.13 -20.38
N HIS A 119 8.09 -4.96 -19.07
CA HIS A 119 8.75 -3.86 -18.39
C HIS A 119 10.05 -4.35 -17.77
N ARG A 120 11.18 -3.78 -18.20
CA ARG A 120 12.47 -3.99 -17.54
C ARG A 120 12.56 -3.01 -16.38
N LEU A 121 12.72 -3.55 -15.18
CA LEU A 121 12.82 -2.76 -13.97
C LEU A 121 14.10 -1.93 -14.00
N ALA A 122 13.99 -0.62 -13.76
CA ALA A 122 15.16 0.23 -13.57
C ALA A 122 15.93 -0.12 -12.28
N VAL A 123 15.23 -0.77 -11.34
CA VAL A 123 15.78 -1.29 -10.09
C VAL A 123 15.53 -2.80 -10.05
N PRO A 124 16.55 -3.65 -10.28
CA PRO A 124 16.44 -5.08 -10.01
C PRO A 124 15.89 -5.31 -8.60
N SER A 125 14.72 -5.92 -8.50
CA SER A 125 13.89 -5.82 -7.29
C SER A 125 13.92 -7.10 -6.46
N THR A 126 13.81 -6.95 -5.15
CA THR A 126 13.56 -8.05 -4.20
C THR A 126 12.07 -8.20 -3.92
N GLU A 127 11.28 -7.15 -4.13
CA GLU A 127 9.83 -7.17 -3.95
C GLU A 127 9.12 -6.51 -5.12
N ALA A 128 7.88 -6.94 -5.39
CA ALA A 128 6.98 -6.23 -6.31
C ALA A 128 5.52 -6.27 -5.83
N ILE A 129 4.82 -5.16 -5.99
CA ILE A 129 3.37 -5.04 -5.69
C ILE A 129 2.66 -4.61 -6.96
N ALA A 130 1.79 -5.49 -7.48
CA ALA A 130 0.90 -5.15 -8.58
C ALA A 130 -0.33 -4.40 -8.06
N SER A 131 -0.77 -3.36 -8.77
CA SER A 131 -1.95 -2.58 -8.41
C SER A 131 -2.72 -2.13 -9.65
N TRP A 132 -4.01 -1.84 -9.47
CA TRP A 132 -4.93 -1.50 -10.53
C TRP A 132 -5.94 -0.44 -10.10
N ASN A 133 -6.56 0.21 -11.08
CA ASN A 133 -7.71 1.10 -10.88
C ASN A 133 -8.77 0.68 -11.86
N ALA A 134 -9.93 0.25 -11.36
CA ALA A 134 -10.96 -0.36 -12.18
C ALA A 134 -12.36 0.05 -11.75
N HIS A 135 -13.25 0.14 -12.74
CA HIS A 135 -14.68 0.09 -12.55
C HIS A 135 -15.17 -1.31 -12.91
N THR A 136 -15.82 -1.98 -11.97
CA THR A 136 -16.44 -3.28 -12.18
C THR A 136 -17.91 -3.17 -11.79
N PRO A 137 -18.81 -2.85 -12.74
CA PRO A 137 -20.25 -2.94 -12.49
C PRO A 137 -20.65 -4.33 -11.98
N ALA A 138 -21.79 -4.42 -11.31
CA ALA A 138 -22.38 -5.72 -10.94
C ALA A 138 -22.44 -6.65 -12.16
N GLY A 139 -22.10 -7.92 -11.98
CA GLY A 139 -21.94 -8.89 -13.05
C GLY A 139 -20.58 -8.84 -13.74
N THR A 140 -19.58 -8.18 -13.15
CA THR A 140 -18.20 -8.12 -13.69
C THR A 140 -17.16 -8.14 -12.57
N TRP A 141 -15.96 -8.63 -12.89
CA TRP A 141 -14.79 -8.62 -12.01
C TRP A 141 -13.50 -8.75 -12.81
N ILE A 142 -12.34 -8.65 -12.16
CA ILE A 142 -11.03 -8.77 -12.80
C ILE A 142 -10.08 -9.69 -12.04
N GLN A 143 -9.12 -10.27 -12.75
CA GLN A 143 -7.95 -10.93 -12.18
C GLN A 143 -6.68 -10.24 -12.70
N VAL A 144 -5.72 -10.00 -11.81
CA VAL A 144 -4.39 -9.48 -12.16
C VAL A 144 -3.34 -10.52 -11.83
N GLU A 145 -2.44 -10.76 -12.78
CA GLU A 145 -1.37 -11.73 -12.65
C GLU A 145 -0.02 -11.13 -13.02
N LEU A 146 1.04 -11.58 -12.36
CA LEU A 146 2.42 -11.17 -12.60
C LEU A 146 3.26 -12.38 -13.03
N ARG A 147 4.05 -12.21 -14.09
CA ARG A 147 5.14 -13.12 -14.42
C ARG A 147 6.42 -12.32 -14.61
N GLY A 148 7.47 -12.75 -13.94
CA GLY A 148 8.77 -12.10 -13.98
C GLY A 148 9.86 -12.94 -14.61
N THR A 149 10.99 -12.28 -14.86
CA THR A 149 12.27 -12.91 -15.18
C THR A 149 13.26 -12.52 -14.09
N TYR A 150 13.97 -13.50 -13.56
CA TYR A 150 15.02 -13.32 -12.57
C TYR A 150 16.35 -12.88 -13.22
N SER A 151 17.27 -12.40 -12.39
CA SER A 151 18.62 -11.99 -12.79
C SER A 151 19.49 -13.11 -13.35
N ASP A 152 19.16 -14.37 -13.07
CA ASP A 152 19.81 -15.56 -13.65
C ASP A 152 19.25 -15.95 -15.04
N GLY A 153 18.26 -15.20 -15.55
CA GLY A 153 17.61 -15.41 -16.84
C GLY A 153 16.43 -16.40 -16.82
N THR A 154 16.14 -17.04 -15.69
CA THR A 154 14.98 -17.92 -15.56
C THR A 154 13.71 -17.13 -15.26
N ASP A 155 12.54 -17.71 -15.57
CA ASP A 155 11.26 -17.06 -15.33
C ASP A 155 10.58 -17.58 -14.06
N THR A 156 9.74 -16.72 -13.47
CA THR A 156 8.76 -17.13 -12.48
C THR A 156 7.58 -17.84 -13.16
N PRO A 157 6.74 -18.61 -12.43
CA PRO A 157 5.39 -18.90 -12.89
C PRO A 157 4.55 -17.62 -13.00
N TRP A 158 3.33 -17.73 -13.54
CA TRP A 158 2.33 -16.68 -13.39
C TRP A 158 1.74 -16.75 -11.99
N TYR A 159 1.92 -15.68 -11.21
CA TYR A 159 1.28 -15.53 -9.92
C TYR A 159 0.00 -14.71 -10.04
N VAL A 160 -1.07 -15.14 -9.39
CA VAL A 160 -2.29 -14.36 -9.23
C VAL A 160 -2.07 -13.33 -8.13
N MET A 161 -2.01 -12.05 -8.48
CA MET A 161 -1.80 -10.95 -7.52
C MET A 161 -3.11 -10.48 -6.88
N GLY A 162 -4.25 -10.88 -7.43
CA GLY A 162 -5.55 -10.63 -6.82
C GLY A 162 -6.72 -10.89 -7.77
N ARG A 163 -7.85 -11.28 -7.19
CA ARG A 163 -9.17 -11.32 -7.84
C ARG A 163 -10.05 -10.27 -7.21
N TRP A 164 -10.56 -9.35 -8.02
CA TRP A 164 -11.16 -8.12 -7.50
C TRP A 164 -12.42 -7.72 -8.24
N ALA A 165 -13.43 -7.34 -7.48
CA ALA A 165 -14.62 -6.62 -7.91
C ALA A 165 -14.86 -5.48 -6.92
N ALA A 166 -15.43 -4.36 -7.34
CA ALA A 166 -15.73 -3.21 -6.47
C ALA A 166 -16.73 -3.59 -5.37
N GLY A 167 -17.78 -4.35 -5.69
CA GLY A 167 -18.70 -4.94 -4.72
C GLY A 167 -18.28 -6.36 -4.29
N ASP A 168 -19.06 -6.97 -3.40
CA ASP A 168 -18.80 -8.30 -2.82
C ASP A 168 -19.88 -9.35 -3.18
N GLN A 169 -20.75 -9.04 -4.13
CA GLN A 169 -21.89 -9.90 -4.54
C GLN A 169 -21.58 -10.84 -5.71
N ASP A 170 -20.67 -10.42 -6.60
CA ASP A 170 -20.27 -11.21 -7.77
C ASP A 170 -19.23 -12.28 -7.42
N ILE A 171 -18.21 -11.83 -6.68
CA ILE A 171 -17.17 -12.64 -6.06
C ILE A 171 -16.84 -12.02 -4.70
N ARG A 172 -16.30 -12.83 -3.79
CA ARG A 172 -15.59 -12.36 -2.61
C ARG A 172 -14.17 -12.02 -3.04
N ARG A 173 -13.87 -10.72 -3.15
CA ARG A 173 -12.54 -10.21 -3.54
C ARG A 173 -11.47 -10.87 -2.68
N THR A 174 -10.37 -11.29 -3.27
CA THR A 174 -9.44 -12.19 -2.57
C THR A 174 -8.03 -12.09 -3.10
N SER A 175 -7.05 -12.03 -2.19
CA SER A 175 -5.68 -12.44 -2.49
C SER A 175 -5.64 -13.93 -2.84
N VAL A 176 -4.48 -14.38 -3.31
CA VAL A 176 -4.18 -15.80 -3.49
C VAL A 176 -2.83 -16.05 -2.84
N ASP A 177 -2.87 -16.53 -1.60
CA ASP A 177 -1.67 -16.69 -0.78
C ASP A 177 -0.93 -18.00 -1.13
N ASP A 178 0.26 -18.15 -0.56
CA ASP A 178 1.10 -19.35 -0.59
C ASP A 178 1.53 -19.82 -1.99
N GLN A 179 1.48 -18.94 -2.99
CA GLN A 179 2.05 -19.23 -4.30
C GLN A 179 3.57 -19.07 -4.24
N THR A 180 4.32 -20.14 -4.49
CA THR A 180 5.79 -20.12 -4.46
C THR A 180 6.40 -20.95 -5.60
N ASP A 181 7.61 -20.59 -6.03
CA ASP A 181 8.45 -21.42 -6.91
C ASP A 181 9.74 -21.92 -6.21
N GLY A 182 9.79 -21.79 -4.87
CA GLY A 182 10.96 -22.11 -4.05
C GLY A 182 12.09 -21.06 -4.10
N ARG A 183 11.90 -19.95 -4.81
CA ARG A 183 12.83 -18.82 -4.92
C ARG A 183 12.15 -17.48 -4.65
N SER A 184 10.86 -17.41 -4.93
CA SER A 184 9.98 -16.32 -4.56
C SER A 184 8.63 -16.83 -4.10
N THR A 185 7.98 -16.00 -3.29
CA THR A 185 6.67 -16.25 -2.74
C THR A 185 5.79 -15.01 -2.94
N VAL A 186 4.54 -15.23 -3.30
CA VAL A 186 3.49 -14.20 -3.21
C VAL A 186 2.80 -14.34 -1.87
N TRP A 187 3.01 -13.33 -1.03
CA TRP A 187 2.22 -13.10 0.17
C TRP A 187 0.86 -12.48 -0.22
N THR A 188 0.09 -11.95 0.72
CA THR A 188 -1.22 -11.31 0.48
C THR A 188 -1.29 -10.47 -0.81
N ASP A 189 -0.34 -9.57 -1.01
CA ASP A 189 -0.32 -8.68 -2.19
C ASP A 189 1.09 -8.38 -2.72
N THR A 190 2.10 -9.00 -2.14
CA THR A 190 3.52 -8.71 -2.39
C THR A 190 4.23 -9.95 -2.88
N PHE A 191 4.76 -9.88 -4.10
CA PHE A 191 5.81 -10.79 -4.56
C PHE A 191 7.09 -10.47 -3.79
N ALA A 192 7.77 -11.49 -3.26
CA ALA A 192 9.05 -11.35 -2.58
C ALA A 192 10.01 -12.46 -3.00
N VAL A 193 11.26 -12.10 -3.31
CA VAL A 193 12.37 -13.06 -3.40
C VAL A 193 12.63 -13.59 -1.99
N ASP A 194 12.68 -14.91 -1.84
CA ASP A 194 12.71 -15.58 -0.53
C ASP A 194 14.05 -15.35 0.19
N ASP A 195 15.17 -15.42 -0.53
CA ASP A 195 16.51 -15.13 -0.02
C ASP A 195 17.23 -14.06 -0.88
N PRO A 196 17.01 -12.77 -0.59
CA PRO A 196 17.69 -11.67 -1.25
C PRO A 196 19.22 -11.68 -1.12
N ALA A 197 19.77 -12.37 -0.10
CA ALA A 197 21.22 -12.41 0.15
C ALA A 197 21.96 -13.26 -0.89
N THR A 198 21.27 -14.14 -1.60
CA THR A 198 21.81 -14.86 -2.78
C THR A 198 22.14 -13.94 -3.96
N GLY A 199 21.65 -12.70 -3.95
CA GLY A 199 21.78 -11.76 -5.05
C GLY A 199 20.73 -11.94 -6.16
N LEU A 200 19.82 -12.92 -6.04
CA LEU A 200 18.70 -13.09 -6.98
C LEU A 200 17.80 -11.85 -6.96
N ARG A 201 17.42 -11.37 -8.14
CA ARG A 201 16.52 -10.21 -8.31
C ARG A 201 15.50 -10.46 -9.39
N LEU A 202 14.31 -9.88 -9.24
CA LEU A 202 13.36 -9.69 -10.33
C LEU A 202 13.87 -8.55 -11.23
N ILE A 203 14.19 -8.83 -12.49
CA ILE A 203 14.76 -7.82 -13.40
C ILE A 203 13.78 -7.30 -14.44
N SER A 204 12.70 -8.04 -14.70
CA SER A 204 11.62 -7.60 -15.58
C SER A 204 10.33 -8.34 -15.26
N TYR A 205 9.20 -7.78 -15.68
CA TYR A 205 7.90 -8.43 -15.53
C TYR A 205 6.95 -8.16 -16.71
N ARG A 206 5.93 -9.00 -16.82
CA ARG A 206 4.68 -8.75 -17.55
C ARG A 206 3.51 -8.84 -16.58
N LEU A 207 2.49 -8.04 -16.82
CA LEU A 207 1.19 -8.18 -16.17
C LEU A 207 0.19 -8.75 -17.15
N ARG A 208 -0.63 -9.68 -16.67
CA ARG A 208 -1.81 -10.18 -17.39
C ARG A 208 -3.04 -9.74 -16.62
N LEU A 209 -3.94 -9.08 -17.34
CA LEU A 209 -5.24 -8.65 -16.85
C LEU A 209 -6.31 -9.47 -17.53
N THR A 210 -7.09 -10.19 -16.75
CA THR A 210 -8.26 -10.92 -17.24
C THR A 210 -9.51 -10.21 -16.76
N LEU A 211 -10.35 -9.81 -17.70
CA LEU A 211 -11.63 -9.16 -17.49
C LEU A 211 -12.75 -10.20 -17.56
N TYR A 212 -13.66 -10.20 -16.60
CA TYR A 212 -14.78 -11.15 -16.55
C TYR A 212 -16.12 -10.43 -16.58
N ARG A 213 -17.10 -11.05 -17.23
CA ARG A 213 -18.50 -10.63 -17.20
C ARG A 213 -19.46 -11.81 -17.22
N LYS A 214 -20.71 -11.60 -16.78
CA LYS A 214 -21.75 -12.62 -16.94
C LYS A 214 -21.99 -12.95 -18.42
N PRO A 215 -22.09 -14.25 -18.78
CA PRO A 215 -22.30 -14.68 -20.17
C PRO A 215 -23.52 -14.02 -20.82
N GLY A 216 -23.42 -13.71 -22.12
CA GLY A 216 -24.51 -13.11 -22.91
C GLY A 216 -24.82 -11.64 -22.61
N THR A 217 -24.11 -11.00 -21.66
CA THR A 217 -24.30 -9.59 -21.35
C THR A 217 -23.39 -8.67 -22.17
N LYS A 218 -23.75 -7.39 -22.27
CA LYS A 218 -22.88 -6.33 -22.82
C LYS A 218 -22.07 -5.59 -21.74
N LEU A 219 -22.16 -6.03 -20.49
CA LEU A 219 -21.42 -5.45 -19.38
C LEU A 219 -19.92 -5.58 -19.62
N THR A 220 -19.15 -4.63 -19.12
CA THR A 220 -17.69 -4.75 -19.13
C THR A 220 -17.12 -4.11 -17.88
N PRO A 221 -16.18 -4.77 -17.20
CA PRO A 221 -15.27 -4.05 -16.33
C PRO A 221 -14.42 -3.11 -17.20
N THR A 222 -14.03 -1.96 -16.66
CA THR A 222 -13.11 -1.01 -17.30
C THR A 222 -11.91 -0.80 -16.40
N VAL A 223 -10.71 -1.06 -16.90
CA VAL A 223 -9.47 -0.83 -16.14
C VAL A 223 -8.76 0.39 -16.72
N TRP A 224 -8.51 1.40 -15.89
CA TRP A 224 -7.90 2.68 -16.29
C TRP A 224 -6.42 2.78 -15.91
N ARG A 225 -5.97 1.97 -14.96
CA ARG A 225 -4.58 1.84 -14.54
C ARG A 225 -4.30 0.39 -14.22
N LEU A 226 -3.18 -0.11 -14.71
CA LEU A 226 -2.58 -1.37 -14.29
C LEU A 226 -1.08 -1.14 -14.18
N GLY A 227 -0.44 -1.62 -13.13
CA GLY A 227 1.00 -1.44 -12.98
C GLY A 227 1.57 -2.25 -11.83
N ALA A 228 2.88 -2.20 -11.69
CA ALA A 228 3.55 -2.72 -10.50
C ALA A 228 4.69 -1.80 -10.07
N MET A 229 4.85 -1.69 -8.76
CA MET A 229 6.02 -1.13 -8.11
C MET A 229 6.99 -2.27 -7.80
N GLY A 230 8.21 -2.20 -8.33
CA GLY A 230 9.32 -3.05 -7.92
C GLY A 230 10.25 -2.28 -6.99
N SER A 231 10.82 -2.94 -5.99
CA SER A 231 11.78 -2.30 -5.08
C SER A 231 12.91 -3.21 -4.62
N ASP A 232 14.05 -2.60 -4.33
CA ASP A 232 15.18 -3.19 -3.61
C ASP A 232 15.65 -2.24 -2.51
N VAL A 233 14.83 -2.14 -1.45
CA VAL A 233 15.18 -1.32 -0.28
C VAL A 233 16.11 -2.13 0.63
N PRO A 234 17.32 -1.63 0.96
CA PRO A 234 18.27 -2.37 1.77
C PRO A 234 17.77 -2.59 3.20
N ASP A 235 18.29 -3.64 3.83
CA ASP A 235 18.06 -3.90 5.24
C ASP A 235 18.70 -2.81 6.10
N ARG A 236 17.88 -2.13 6.92
CA ARG A 236 18.29 -1.00 7.76
C ARG A 236 17.39 -0.87 8.98
N PHE A 237 17.99 -0.64 10.14
CA PHE A 237 17.30 -0.34 11.39
C PHE A 237 17.03 1.16 11.57
N THR A 238 17.86 1.98 10.91
CA THR A 238 17.73 3.42 10.91
C THR A 238 17.92 3.99 9.51
N VAL A 239 17.48 5.23 9.33
CA VAL A 239 17.67 5.98 8.08
C VAL A 239 18.36 7.31 8.36
N PRO A 240 19.06 7.90 7.37
CA PRO A 240 19.58 9.25 7.47
C PRO A 240 18.47 10.25 7.81
N ALA A 241 18.76 11.23 8.66
CA ALA A 241 17.81 12.29 8.97
C ALA A 241 17.66 13.24 7.78
N SER A 242 16.42 13.54 7.39
CA SER A 242 16.15 14.62 6.42
C SER A 242 16.06 15.98 7.11
N THR A 243 16.43 17.03 6.37
CA THR A 243 16.23 18.42 6.81
C THR A 243 14.78 18.83 6.55
N PRO A 244 14.12 19.50 7.50
CA PRO A 244 12.78 20.08 7.29
C PRO A 244 12.66 20.93 6.02
N GLY A 245 11.59 20.68 5.27
CA GLY A 245 11.14 21.48 4.15
C GLY A 245 10.07 22.52 4.56
N PRO A 246 9.26 23.00 3.59
CA PRO A 246 8.19 23.94 3.86
C PRO A 246 7.11 23.38 4.81
N ALA A 247 6.60 24.23 5.70
CA ALA A 247 5.45 23.93 6.53
C ALA A 247 4.14 24.14 5.76
N GLU A 248 3.29 23.11 5.74
CA GLU A 248 1.98 23.13 5.10
C GLU A 248 1.10 22.10 5.80
N GLU A 249 -0.18 22.40 5.94
CA GLU A 249 -1.17 21.46 6.47
C GLU A 249 -2.41 21.45 5.60
N LEU A 250 -2.76 20.27 5.09
CA LEU A 250 -3.92 20.02 4.27
C LEU A 250 -5.15 19.77 5.15
N ILE A 251 -6.30 20.31 4.74
CA ILE A 251 -7.57 20.17 5.47
C ILE A 251 -8.21 18.83 5.08
N VAL A 252 -7.63 17.73 5.58
CA VAL A 252 -8.15 16.38 5.39
C VAL A 252 -9.17 16.05 6.49
N PRO A 253 -10.36 15.51 6.16
CA PRO A 253 -11.32 15.00 7.14
C PRO A 253 -10.67 14.03 8.14
N ARG A 254 -11.25 13.95 9.34
CA ARG A 254 -10.70 13.16 10.45
C ARG A 254 -11.69 12.07 10.82
N TYR A 255 -11.25 10.83 10.68
CA TYR A 255 -12.03 9.66 11.07
C TYR A 255 -11.21 8.78 11.99
N SER A 256 -11.82 8.39 13.10
CA SER A 256 -11.30 7.40 14.03
C SER A 256 -11.82 6.02 13.62
N GLN A 257 -10.94 5.02 13.66
CA GLN A 257 -11.37 3.64 13.53
C GLN A 257 -11.95 3.10 14.85
N GLU A 258 -11.48 3.59 16.00
CA GLU A 258 -11.79 3.04 17.33
C GLU A 258 -13.26 3.25 17.74
N ILE A 259 -13.94 4.26 17.18
CA ILE A 259 -15.38 4.45 17.42
C ILE A 259 -16.23 3.31 16.82
N HIS A 260 -15.64 2.54 15.89
CA HIS A 260 -16.27 1.39 15.24
C HIS A 260 -15.89 0.05 15.88
N LYS A 261 -15.24 0.08 17.04
CA LYS A 261 -14.84 -1.12 17.76
C LYS A 261 -16.01 -2.09 17.95
N GLY A 262 -15.85 -3.32 17.48
CA GLY A 262 -16.88 -4.36 17.51
C GLY A 262 -18.08 -4.16 16.56
N GLN A 263 -18.11 -3.10 15.75
CA GLN A 263 -19.11 -2.93 14.69
C GLN A 263 -18.71 -3.75 13.47
N TYR A 264 -19.65 -4.51 12.89
CA TYR A 264 -19.41 -5.42 11.75
C TYR A 264 -18.20 -6.36 11.95
N PRO A 265 -18.24 -7.26 12.96
CA PRO A 265 -17.12 -8.13 13.30
C PRO A 265 -16.69 -9.07 12.16
N GLU A 266 -17.56 -9.32 11.17
CA GLU A 266 -17.23 -10.08 9.96
C GLU A 266 -16.16 -9.42 9.08
N TYR A 267 -15.89 -8.12 9.29
CA TYR A 267 -14.83 -7.39 8.62
C TYR A 267 -13.69 -7.14 9.62
N ASP A 268 -12.93 -8.17 9.98
CA ASP A 268 -11.73 -8.06 10.83
C ASP A 268 -12.01 -7.59 12.26
N ASN A 269 -13.04 -8.16 12.90
CA ASN A 269 -13.49 -7.89 14.28
C ASN A 269 -14.01 -6.46 14.54
N GLY A 270 -14.08 -5.62 13.51
CA GLY A 270 -14.56 -4.25 13.58
C GLY A 270 -13.42 -3.23 13.58
N GLY A 271 -13.74 -2.01 14.00
CA GLY A 271 -12.90 -0.83 13.90
C GLY A 271 -11.43 -0.98 14.31
N GLU A 272 -11.08 -1.89 15.22
CA GLU A 272 -9.70 -2.08 15.72
C GLU A 272 -8.68 -2.44 14.63
N ALA A 273 -9.11 -2.96 13.48
CA ALA A 273 -8.24 -3.29 12.35
C ALA A 273 -8.51 -2.46 11.08
N TRP A 274 -9.27 -1.37 11.20
CA TRP A 274 -9.72 -0.56 10.05
C TRP A 274 -8.84 0.65 9.73
N CYS A 275 -7.58 0.68 10.18
CA CYS A 275 -6.67 1.81 9.93
C CYS A 275 -6.53 2.18 8.44
N SER A 276 -6.45 1.17 7.56
CA SER A 276 -6.30 1.34 6.11
C SER A 276 -7.57 1.88 5.44
N PRO A 277 -8.76 1.28 5.60
CA PRO A 277 -9.99 1.85 5.03
C PRO A 277 -10.34 3.22 5.62
N THR A 278 -10.10 3.44 6.92
CA THR A 278 -10.34 4.74 7.57
C THR A 278 -9.44 5.82 6.98
N SER A 279 -8.13 5.55 6.86
CA SER A 279 -7.18 6.45 6.20
C SER A 279 -7.52 6.70 4.73
N SER A 280 -7.97 5.66 4.04
CA SER A 280 -8.39 5.75 2.64
C SER A 280 -9.58 6.69 2.48
N GLN A 281 -10.60 6.53 3.32
CA GLN A 281 -11.81 7.35 3.28
C GLN A 281 -11.52 8.83 3.60
N MET A 282 -10.61 9.11 4.53
CA MET A 282 -10.15 10.49 4.81
C MET A 282 -9.61 11.19 3.56
N ILE A 283 -8.70 10.55 2.80
CA ILE A 283 -8.15 11.16 1.58
C ILE A 283 -9.17 11.19 0.44
N ILE A 284 -10.00 10.15 0.29
CA ILE A 284 -11.04 10.12 -0.74
C ILE A 284 -11.98 11.32 -0.59
N GLU A 285 -12.40 11.64 0.64
CA GLU A 285 -13.27 12.79 0.91
C GLU A 285 -12.56 14.14 0.85
N TYR A 286 -11.26 14.20 1.17
CA TYR A 286 -10.44 15.40 0.92
C TYR A 286 -10.51 15.81 -0.56
N TRP A 287 -10.55 14.83 -1.47
CA TRP A 287 -10.75 15.09 -2.90
C TRP A 287 -12.23 15.17 -3.35
N GLY A 288 -13.18 15.17 -2.42
CA GLY A 288 -14.61 15.31 -2.68
C GLY A 288 -15.34 14.00 -3.02
N GLY A 289 -14.70 12.84 -2.85
CA GLY A 289 -15.29 11.52 -3.09
C GLY A 289 -16.28 11.10 -1.99
N ARG A 290 -17.46 11.69 -1.94
CA ARG A 290 -18.50 11.33 -0.95
C ARG A 290 -19.41 10.23 -1.47
N LEU A 291 -19.75 9.29 -0.58
CA LEU A 291 -20.79 8.28 -0.82
C LEU A 291 -22.17 8.92 -0.72
N SER A 292 -23.13 8.43 -1.51
CA SER A 292 -24.54 8.83 -1.38
C SER A 292 -25.22 8.11 -0.20
N GLU A 293 -26.36 8.66 0.26
CA GLU A 293 -27.20 8.01 1.27
C GLU A 293 -27.60 6.58 0.84
N GLU A 294 -27.91 6.37 -0.44
CA GLU A 294 -28.24 5.04 -0.99
C GLU A 294 -27.07 4.05 -0.85
N GLN A 295 -25.84 4.50 -1.10
CA GLN A 295 -24.65 3.66 -0.93
C GLN A 295 -24.35 3.33 0.53
N LEU A 296 -24.81 4.17 1.45
CA LEU A 296 -24.63 4.02 2.90
C LEU A 296 -25.84 3.34 3.57
N ALA A 297 -26.95 3.13 2.87
CA ALA A 297 -28.21 2.63 3.44
C ALA A 297 -28.12 1.20 4.03
N TRP A 298 -27.06 0.45 3.71
CA TRP A 298 -26.81 -0.86 4.33
C TRP A 298 -26.19 -0.75 5.72
N VAL A 299 -25.61 0.39 6.06
CA VAL A 299 -24.97 0.64 7.34
C VAL A 299 -26.04 0.91 8.40
N ASP A 300 -25.84 0.38 9.61
CA ASP A 300 -26.71 0.60 10.75
C ASP A 300 -26.76 2.12 11.04
N PRO A 301 -27.94 2.75 11.01
CA PRO A 301 -28.05 4.20 11.16
C PRO A 301 -27.68 4.70 12.56
N SER A 302 -27.49 3.81 13.55
CA SER A 302 -26.97 4.17 14.87
C SER A 302 -25.44 4.35 14.90
N TYR A 303 -24.73 3.88 13.88
CA TYR A 303 -23.28 4.03 13.80
C TYR A 303 -22.91 5.39 13.22
N ALA A 304 -22.02 6.10 13.91
CA ALA A 304 -21.35 7.27 13.37
C ALA A 304 -20.48 6.87 12.16
N ASP A 305 -20.13 7.83 11.33
CA ASP A 305 -19.20 7.66 10.20
C ASP A 305 -19.46 6.42 9.31
N PRO A 306 -20.68 6.25 8.76
CA PRO A 306 -21.04 5.07 7.98
C PRO A 306 -20.14 4.84 6.76
N GLN A 307 -19.48 5.89 6.26
CA GLN A 307 -18.47 5.82 5.21
C GLN A 307 -17.24 4.97 5.59
N VAL A 308 -16.88 4.88 6.88
CA VAL A 308 -15.78 4.04 7.35
C VAL A 308 -16.18 2.56 7.32
N CYS A 309 -17.40 2.25 7.78
CA CYS A 309 -18.00 0.91 7.64
C CYS A 309 -18.09 0.48 6.17
N HIS A 310 -18.50 1.41 5.29
CA HIS A 310 -18.49 1.21 3.85
C HIS A 310 -17.10 0.89 3.31
N ALA A 311 -16.10 1.72 3.65
CA ALA A 311 -14.73 1.49 3.22
C ALA A 311 -14.18 0.14 3.71
N ALA A 312 -14.46 -0.27 4.95
CA ALA A 312 -14.04 -1.57 5.48
C ALA A 312 -14.59 -2.73 4.63
N ARG A 313 -15.91 -2.80 4.44
CA ARG A 313 -16.55 -3.83 3.60
C ARG A 313 -16.00 -3.86 2.16
N TYR A 314 -15.75 -2.69 1.57
CA TYR A 314 -15.33 -2.57 0.17
C TYR A 314 -13.82 -2.73 -0.05
N THR A 315 -13.04 -2.86 1.03
CA THR A 315 -11.60 -3.16 0.98
C THR A 315 -11.25 -4.53 1.56
N TYR A 316 -12.20 -5.17 2.27
CA TYR A 316 -11.99 -6.46 2.93
C TYR A 316 -11.58 -7.55 1.95
N ASP A 317 -10.40 -8.13 2.20
CA ASP A 317 -9.86 -9.29 1.50
C ASP A 317 -10.24 -10.55 2.25
N TYR A 318 -11.02 -11.43 1.61
CA TYR A 318 -11.59 -12.60 2.26
C TYR A 318 -10.57 -13.72 2.51
N GLN A 319 -9.46 -13.77 1.76
CA GLN A 319 -8.40 -14.75 2.01
C GLN A 319 -7.48 -14.29 3.14
N TYR A 320 -7.11 -13.01 3.12
CA TYR A 320 -6.33 -12.39 4.18
C TYR A 320 -7.13 -12.20 5.48
N ALA A 321 -8.46 -12.16 5.38
CA ALA A 321 -9.40 -11.87 6.46
C ALA A 321 -9.16 -10.49 7.11
N GLY A 322 -8.84 -9.48 6.29
CA GLY A 322 -8.55 -8.14 6.77
C GLY A 322 -8.70 -7.04 5.72
N CYS A 323 -8.68 -5.79 6.17
CA CYS A 323 -8.86 -4.61 5.31
C CYS A 323 -7.52 -3.98 4.85
N GLY A 324 -6.39 -4.61 5.17
CA GLY A 324 -5.03 -4.09 4.99
C GLY A 324 -4.38 -4.31 3.61
N ASN A 325 -5.06 -4.97 2.68
CA ASN A 325 -4.50 -5.30 1.36
C ASN A 325 -4.23 -4.02 0.53
N TRP A 326 -2.97 -3.81 0.13
CA TRP A 326 -2.54 -2.54 -0.50
C TRP A 326 -3.27 -2.21 -1.81
N PRO A 327 -3.23 -3.09 -2.83
CA PRO A 327 -3.92 -2.82 -4.07
C PRO A 327 -5.45 -2.75 -3.93
N PHE A 328 -6.06 -3.41 -2.95
CA PHE A 328 -7.51 -3.37 -2.76
C PHE A 328 -7.98 -2.00 -2.27
N ASN A 329 -7.27 -1.39 -1.33
CA ASN A 329 -7.54 -0.02 -0.87
C ASN A 329 -7.34 1.00 -2.01
N ALA A 330 -6.25 0.88 -2.77
CA ALA A 330 -6.00 1.75 -3.92
C ALA A 330 -7.06 1.57 -5.03
N ALA A 331 -7.53 0.35 -5.27
CA ALA A 331 -8.60 0.07 -6.22
C ALA A 331 -9.96 0.60 -5.72
N TYR A 332 -10.27 0.50 -4.42
CA TYR A 332 -11.45 1.10 -3.81
C TYR A 332 -11.48 2.63 -4.00
N ALA A 333 -10.38 3.33 -3.70
CA ALA A 333 -10.28 4.77 -3.92
C ALA A 333 -10.54 5.17 -5.38
N ALA A 334 -10.12 4.32 -6.33
CA ALA A 334 -10.33 4.56 -7.75
C ALA A 334 -11.78 4.35 -8.23
N THR A 335 -12.66 3.76 -7.41
CA THR A 335 -14.10 3.65 -7.73
C THR A 335 -14.83 4.98 -7.66
N PHE A 336 -14.28 5.94 -6.92
CA PHE A 336 -14.81 7.30 -6.81
C PHE A 336 -14.51 8.10 -8.06
N LYS A 337 -15.52 8.86 -8.52
CA LYS A 337 -15.45 9.62 -9.77
C LYS A 337 -14.29 10.61 -9.73
N GLY A 338 -13.39 10.48 -10.71
CA GLY A 338 -12.28 11.42 -10.86
C GLY A 338 -11.10 11.17 -9.93
N LEU A 339 -11.06 10.05 -9.19
CA LEU A 339 -9.92 9.65 -8.38
C LEU A 339 -9.16 8.47 -8.97
N GLN A 340 -7.87 8.42 -8.65
CA GLN A 340 -6.99 7.29 -8.89
C GLN A 340 -6.09 7.05 -7.69
N GLY A 341 -5.64 5.81 -7.53
CA GLY A 341 -4.76 5.39 -6.45
C GLY A 341 -3.54 4.63 -6.93
N VAL A 342 -2.44 4.77 -6.19
CA VAL A 342 -1.16 4.10 -6.45
C VAL A 342 -0.61 3.55 -5.14
N VAL A 343 -0.06 2.34 -5.19
CA VAL A 343 0.82 1.79 -4.17
C VAL A 343 2.26 2.04 -4.60
N THR A 344 3.06 2.65 -3.74
CA THR A 344 4.48 2.90 -4.00
C THR A 344 5.29 2.88 -2.72
N ARG A 345 6.60 3.06 -2.82
CA ARG A 345 7.49 3.35 -1.69
C ARG A 345 8.11 4.73 -1.89
N LEU A 346 8.15 5.52 -0.82
CA LEU A 346 8.91 6.78 -0.77
C LEU A 346 10.22 6.56 -0.02
N GLY A 347 11.26 7.31 -0.38
CA GLY A 347 12.61 7.12 0.13
C GLY A 347 12.97 8.03 1.30
N SER A 348 12.22 9.12 1.49
CA SER A 348 12.53 10.18 2.45
C SER A 348 11.27 10.96 2.87
N LEU A 349 11.34 11.71 3.97
CA LEU A 349 10.33 12.72 4.26
C LEU A 349 10.34 13.87 3.24
N THR A 350 11.47 14.16 2.59
CA THR A 350 11.54 15.17 1.52
C THR A 350 10.67 14.81 0.32
N ASP A 351 10.57 13.53 -0.03
CA ASP A 351 9.62 13.05 -1.04
C ASP A 351 8.18 13.33 -0.61
N LEU A 352 7.87 13.11 0.67
CA LEU A 352 6.54 13.33 1.22
C LEU A 352 6.19 14.81 1.33
N GLU A 353 7.13 15.66 1.75
CA GLU A 353 7.01 17.13 1.74
C GLU A 353 6.75 17.65 0.33
N THR A 354 7.40 17.08 -0.69
CA THR A 354 7.17 17.43 -2.10
C THR A 354 5.72 17.16 -2.52
N LEU A 355 5.12 16.07 -2.04
CA LEU A 355 3.73 15.71 -2.33
C LEU A 355 2.74 16.58 -1.55
N ILE A 356 2.98 16.79 -0.25
CA ILE A 356 2.17 17.68 0.59
C ILE A 356 2.17 19.10 0.01
N ALA A 357 3.33 19.61 -0.39
CA ALA A 357 3.46 20.90 -1.05
C ALA A 357 2.74 20.95 -2.42
N ALA A 358 2.30 19.83 -2.99
CA ALA A 358 1.46 19.80 -4.19
C ALA A 358 -0.03 19.56 -3.86
N GLY A 359 -0.40 19.58 -2.59
CA GLY A 359 -1.74 19.30 -2.09
C GLY A 359 -2.10 17.81 -2.09
N ILE A 360 -1.11 16.90 -2.11
CA ILE A 360 -1.33 15.46 -2.16
C ILE A 360 -0.99 14.85 -0.78
N PRO A 361 -1.99 14.51 0.05
CA PRO A 361 -1.76 13.75 1.27
C PRO A 361 -1.33 12.31 0.93
N ALA A 362 -0.67 11.64 1.87
CA ALA A 362 -0.23 10.26 1.70
C ALA A 362 -0.63 9.41 2.91
N ILE A 363 -0.88 8.13 2.66
CA ILE A 363 -1.16 7.16 3.73
C ILE A 363 0.08 6.30 3.90
N THR A 364 0.75 6.42 5.04
CA THR A 364 2.02 5.76 5.31
C THR A 364 1.83 4.57 6.24
N SER A 365 2.51 3.47 5.93
CA SER A 365 2.57 2.30 6.79
C SER A 365 3.56 2.50 7.94
N GLN A 366 3.13 2.23 9.17
CA GLN A 366 3.93 2.38 10.37
C GLN A 366 4.07 1.08 11.16
N SER A 367 5.26 0.86 11.75
CA SER A 367 5.54 -0.24 12.66
C SER A 367 6.55 0.17 13.72
N PHE A 368 6.11 0.18 14.99
CA PHE A 368 6.87 0.77 16.09
C PHE A 368 6.49 0.18 17.45
N LEU A 369 7.39 0.26 18.42
CA LEU A 369 7.09 0.09 19.83
C LEU A 369 6.56 1.40 20.40
N ALA A 370 5.79 1.35 21.48
CA ALA A 370 5.23 2.56 22.11
C ALA A 370 6.30 3.59 22.52
N SER A 371 7.53 3.14 22.80
CA SER A 371 8.67 4.01 23.13
C SER A 371 9.34 4.67 21.93
N GLU A 372 9.03 4.26 20.69
CA GLU A 372 9.70 4.74 19.46
C GLU A 372 8.97 5.90 18.79
N LEU A 373 7.72 6.17 19.17
CA LEU A 373 6.92 7.28 18.64
C LEU A 373 6.26 8.06 19.78
N THR A 374 6.89 9.15 20.18
CA THR A 374 6.43 10.00 21.28
C THR A 374 5.05 10.56 20.96
N GLY A 375 4.13 10.48 21.93
CA GLY A 375 2.77 11.01 21.79
C GLY A 375 1.77 10.06 21.13
N ALA A 376 2.19 8.91 20.59
CA ALA A 376 1.27 7.92 20.05
C ALA A 376 0.44 7.25 21.15
N GLY A 377 1.08 6.87 22.27
CA GLY A 377 0.40 6.21 23.41
C GLY A 377 0.18 4.71 23.25
N TYR A 378 0.65 4.11 22.14
CA TYR A 378 0.55 2.67 21.85
C TYR A 378 1.72 2.23 20.98
N GLY A 379 1.88 0.91 20.77
CA GLY A 379 2.81 0.33 19.79
C GLY A 379 2.06 -0.59 18.84
N THR A 380 2.63 -0.86 17.67
CA THR A 380 1.98 -1.66 16.62
C THR A 380 2.98 -2.44 15.75
N SER A 381 2.55 -3.62 15.28
CA SER A 381 3.23 -4.38 14.24
C SER A 381 2.97 -3.79 12.84
N GLY A 382 1.82 -3.15 12.62
CA GLY A 382 1.43 -2.52 11.36
C GLY A 382 0.24 -1.61 11.58
N HIS A 383 0.31 -0.38 11.08
CA HIS A 383 -0.76 0.61 11.19
C HIS A 383 -0.67 1.64 10.08
N LEU A 384 -1.80 2.07 9.54
CA LEU A 384 -1.85 3.07 8.49
C LEU A 384 -2.23 4.42 9.08
N MET A 385 -1.44 5.44 8.77
CA MET A 385 -1.69 6.82 9.19
C MET A 385 -1.67 7.75 7.97
N THR A 386 -2.52 8.77 7.98
CA THR A 386 -2.58 9.74 6.88
C THR A 386 -1.71 10.95 7.22
N VAL A 387 -0.62 11.17 6.50
CA VAL A 387 0.17 12.40 6.61
C VAL A 387 -0.52 13.51 5.84
N ILE A 388 -0.81 14.59 6.55
CA ILE A 388 -1.56 15.74 6.05
C ILE A 388 -0.73 17.01 6.02
N GLY A 389 0.46 17.01 6.63
CA GLY A 389 1.26 18.22 6.71
C GLY A 389 2.54 18.10 7.52
N PHE A 390 3.20 19.24 7.65
CA PHE A 390 4.38 19.45 8.47
C PHE A 390 4.29 20.79 9.19
N THR A 391 4.76 20.81 10.44
CA THR A 391 4.88 22.05 11.22
C THR A 391 6.06 22.91 10.75
N ALA A 392 6.19 24.13 11.27
CA ALA A 392 7.33 25.02 11.01
C ALA A 392 8.69 24.39 11.36
N ASP A 393 8.73 23.55 12.41
CA ASP A 393 9.95 22.85 12.85
C ASP A 393 10.19 21.55 12.06
N GLY A 394 9.29 21.21 11.13
CA GLY A 394 9.39 20.02 10.28
C GLY A 394 8.81 18.74 10.89
N ASP A 395 8.14 18.84 12.04
CA ASP A 395 7.43 17.72 12.65
C ASP A 395 6.20 17.32 11.83
N VAL A 396 5.91 16.02 11.80
CA VAL A 396 4.89 15.44 10.93
C VAL A 396 3.51 15.65 11.53
N ILE A 397 2.61 16.25 10.75
CA ILE A 397 1.19 16.35 11.09
C ILE A 397 0.47 15.19 10.40
N ALA A 398 -0.09 14.28 11.21
CA ALA A 398 -0.78 13.09 10.71
C ALA A 398 -2.16 12.94 11.35
N ASN A 399 -3.12 12.51 10.55
CA ASN A 399 -4.37 11.93 11.02
C ASN A 399 -4.12 10.45 11.33
N ASP A 400 -4.03 10.15 12.62
CA ASP A 400 -3.87 8.80 13.15
C ASP A 400 -5.25 8.21 13.50
N PRO A 401 -5.75 7.24 12.73
CA PRO A 401 -7.09 6.69 12.95
C PRO A 401 -7.22 5.89 14.26
N ALA A 402 -6.12 5.44 14.87
CA ALA A 402 -6.12 4.80 16.20
C ALA A 402 -6.24 5.87 17.31
N SER A 403 -7.40 6.50 17.35
CA SER A 403 -7.73 7.62 18.22
C SER A 403 -9.10 7.42 18.84
N PRO A 404 -9.34 7.83 20.09
CA PRO A 404 -10.62 7.56 20.77
C PRO A 404 -11.83 8.28 20.17
N SER A 405 -11.62 9.33 19.38
CA SER A 405 -12.67 10.08 18.66
C SER A 405 -12.08 10.77 17.44
N ASN A 406 -12.94 11.32 16.56
CA ASN A 406 -12.52 12.06 15.37
C ASN A 406 -11.71 13.32 15.69
N GLU A 407 -12.03 13.99 16.80
CA GLU A 407 -11.33 15.21 17.25
C GLU A 407 -9.88 14.88 17.63
N ALA A 408 -9.65 13.70 18.20
CA ALA A 408 -8.35 13.24 18.68
C ALA A 408 -7.43 12.67 17.57
N VAL A 409 -7.94 12.51 16.33
CA VAL A 409 -7.23 11.91 15.19
C VAL A 409 -6.01 12.71 14.76
N ARG A 410 -6.09 14.04 14.76
CA ARG A 410 -4.97 14.87 14.33
C ARG A 410 -3.88 14.90 15.41
N ARG A 411 -2.69 14.42 15.07
CA ARG A 411 -1.50 14.40 15.93
C ARG A 411 -0.31 15.03 15.24
N VAL A 412 0.64 15.50 16.06
CA VAL A 412 1.94 16.00 15.62
C VAL A 412 3.00 15.09 16.20
N TYR A 413 3.83 14.52 15.33
CA TYR A 413 4.90 13.60 15.70
C TYR A 413 6.25 14.16 15.36
N ARG A 414 7.22 13.88 16.23
CA ARG A 414 8.61 14.27 16.02
C ARG A 414 9.13 13.71 14.72
N ARG A 415 9.66 14.59 13.86
CA ARG A 415 10.17 14.26 12.53
C ARG A 415 11.07 13.04 12.53
N ARG A 416 12.07 13.04 13.43
CA ARG A 416 13.11 12.01 13.46
C ARG A 416 12.56 10.63 13.82
N GLU A 417 11.64 10.59 14.77
CA GLU A 417 11.00 9.36 15.23
C GLU A 417 10.15 8.77 14.10
N TRP A 418 9.29 9.60 13.51
CA TRP A 418 8.44 9.22 12.37
C TRP A 418 9.24 8.71 11.17
N GLU A 419 10.24 9.47 10.74
CA GLU A 419 11.09 9.12 9.59
C GLU A 419 11.75 7.77 9.77
N ASN A 420 12.23 7.50 10.98
CA ASN A 420 12.90 6.25 11.28
C ASN A 420 11.94 5.07 11.26
N ILE A 421 10.78 5.17 11.92
CA ILE A 421 9.82 4.06 11.99
C ILE A 421 9.18 3.74 10.64
N TRP A 422 9.03 4.74 9.79
CA TRP A 422 8.44 4.60 8.45
C TRP A 422 9.43 4.04 7.43
N LEU A 423 10.66 4.55 7.40
CA LEU A 423 11.58 4.22 6.30
C LEU A 423 12.49 3.02 6.59
N ARG A 424 12.64 2.60 7.85
CA ARG A 424 13.41 1.39 8.19
C ARG A 424 12.75 0.13 7.64
N THR A 425 13.58 -0.85 7.31
CA THR A 425 13.14 -2.18 6.81
C THR A 425 13.32 -3.27 7.85
N LYS A 426 14.05 -2.99 8.94
CA LYS A 426 14.22 -3.88 10.10
C LYS A 426 13.94 -3.12 11.39
N ARG A 427 13.41 -3.82 12.38
CA ARG A 427 13.23 -3.31 13.74
C ARG A 427 13.33 -4.44 14.76
N TYR A 428 13.53 -4.10 16.03
CA TYR A 428 13.33 -5.03 17.13
C TYR A 428 11.87 -4.96 17.59
N ASN A 429 11.25 -6.11 17.80
CA ASN A 429 9.94 -6.18 18.47
C ASN A 429 10.12 -6.14 20.00
N ALA A 430 9.01 -6.20 20.75
CA ALA A 430 9.03 -6.13 22.21
C ALA A 430 9.83 -7.27 22.88
N SER A 431 10.00 -8.41 22.18
CA SER A 431 10.81 -9.54 22.65
C SER A 431 12.28 -9.48 22.20
N GLY A 432 12.73 -8.35 21.64
CA GLY A 432 14.11 -8.18 21.14
C GLY A 432 14.43 -8.95 19.84
N LYS A 433 13.43 -9.50 19.14
CA LYS A 433 13.63 -10.21 17.87
C LYS A 433 13.63 -9.23 16.71
N VAL A 434 14.53 -9.43 15.74
CA VAL A 434 14.51 -8.69 14.48
C VAL A 434 13.29 -9.10 13.66
N VAL A 435 12.48 -8.11 13.31
CA VAL A 435 11.30 -8.23 12.45
C VAL A 435 11.33 -7.17 11.36
N SER A 436 10.45 -7.29 10.37
CA SER A 436 10.34 -6.31 9.28
C SER A 436 9.87 -4.95 9.78
N GLY A 437 10.38 -3.89 9.15
CA GLY A 437 9.80 -2.56 9.12
C GLY A 437 9.08 -2.32 7.81
N THR A 438 8.47 -1.13 7.64
CA THR A 438 7.56 -0.89 6.52
C THR A 438 8.29 -0.48 5.24
N GLY A 439 9.52 0.05 5.34
CA GLY A 439 10.37 0.35 4.18
C GLY A 439 9.81 1.44 3.27
N GLY A 440 9.03 2.36 3.82
CA GLY A 440 8.50 3.51 3.08
C GLY A 440 7.27 3.25 2.22
N VAL A 441 6.63 2.08 2.33
CA VAL A 441 5.41 1.78 1.55
C VAL A 441 4.27 2.73 1.92
N CYS A 442 3.54 3.20 0.92
CA CYS A 442 2.44 4.14 1.09
C CYS A 442 1.39 4.04 -0.02
N TYR A 443 0.20 4.58 0.28
CA TYR A 443 -0.82 4.92 -0.72
C TYR A 443 -0.71 6.38 -1.11
N LEU A 444 -0.86 6.64 -2.41
CA LEU A 444 -1.07 7.98 -2.94
C LEU A 444 -2.38 8.01 -3.71
N TYR A 445 -3.35 8.79 -3.23
CA TYR A 445 -4.62 9.04 -3.93
C TYR A 445 -4.67 10.48 -4.39
N PHE A 446 -5.02 10.68 -5.65
CA PHE A 446 -4.99 11.98 -6.30
C PHE A 446 -5.98 12.03 -7.46
N PRO A 447 -6.29 13.23 -7.99
CA PRO A 447 -7.20 13.35 -9.13
C PRO A 447 -6.73 12.52 -10.34
N ALA A 448 -7.69 11.93 -11.06
CA ALA A 448 -7.47 11.24 -12.33
C ALA A 448 -6.82 12.17 -13.39
N ARG A 449 -6.97 13.49 -13.21
CA ARG A 449 -6.34 14.54 -14.02
C ARG A 449 -5.59 15.50 -13.08
N PRO A 450 -4.39 15.13 -12.63
CA PRO A 450 -3.61 15.99 -11.73
C PRO A 450 -3.20 17.29 -12.43
N THR A 451 -3.06 18.38 -11.68
CA THR A 451 -2.54 19.67 -12.17
C THR A 451 -1.07 19.55 -12.61
N PRO A 452 -0.51 20.51 -13.38
CA PRO A 452 0.91 20.49 -13.71
C PRO A 452 1.83 20.39 -12.49
N ARG A 453 1.52 21.11 -11.40
CA ARG A 453 2.28 21.06 -10.13
C ARG A 453 2.23 19.66 -9.51
N GLN A 454 1.04 19.05 -9.45
CA GLN A 454 0.86 17.69 -8.94
C GLN A 454 1.58 16.64 -9.79
N ARG A 455 1.52 16.75 -11.12
CA ARG A 455 2.26 15.84 -12.02
C ARG A 455 3.76 15.93 -11.81
N MET A 456 4.29 17.14 -11.62
CA MET A 456 5.71 17.33 -11.33
C MET A 456 6.10 16.66 -10.01
N ALA A 457 5.33 16.91 -8.94
CA ALA A 457 5.58 16.31 -7.63
C ALA A 457 5.52 14.77 -7.66
N LEU A 458 4.49 14.19 -8.30
CA LEU A 458 4.38 12.74 -8.50
C LEU A 458 5.57 12.19 -9.29
N ALA A 459 5.97 12.85 -10.37
CA ALA A 459 7.10 12.41 -11.19
C ALA A 459 8.44 12.45 -10.44
N THR A 460 8.65 13.44 -9.56
CA THR A 460 9.82 13.53 -8.69
C THR A 460 9.98 12.28 -7.83
N VAL A 461 8.88 11.77 -7.28
CA VAL A 461 8.84 10.56 -6.44
C VAL A 461 8.66 9.26 -7.25
N GLY A 462 8.79 9.32 -8.58
CA GLY A 462 8.75 8.15 -9.45
C GLY A 462 7.36 7.66 -9.83
N VAL A 463 6.30 8.44 -9.56
CA VAL A 463 4.91 8.10 -9.92
C VAL A 463 4.50 8.82 -11.20
N ARG A 464 3.95 8.06 -12.16
CA ARG A 464 3.46 8.57 -13.44
C ARG A 464 1.94 8.45 -13.57
#